data_AF-A0A1E4J572-F1
#
_entry.id   AF-A0A1E4J572-F1
#
_cell.length_a   1.000
_cell.length_b   1.000
_cell.length_c   1.000
_cell.angle_alpha   90.00
_cell.angle_beta   90.00
_cell.angle_gamma   90.00
#
_symmetry.space_group_name_H-M   'P 1'
#
loop_
_entity.id
_entity.type
_entity.pdbx_description
1 polymer ?
#
loop_
_entity_poly.entity_id
_entity_poly.type
_entity_poly.pdbx_seq_one_letter_code
_entity_poly.pdbx_strand_id
1 'polypeptide(L)'
;MPTVLSFPAQARAEELASSLEDCRVLEVSFANGPPMPAIKGGCFQFATVFKAFGGQWNHARKVHVFYDWSSVAASLEAALRRRGDGAGELEQDRHWAQDPGTRIRAG
;
A
#
# COMPACT_ATOMS: atom_id res chain seq x y z
N MET A 1 -35.20 0.86 1.29
CA MET A 1 -33.91 1.25 1.90
C MET A 1 -32.95 0.10 1.62
N PRO A 2 -32.02 0.20 0.65
CA PRO A 2 -31.04 -0.86 0.45
C PRO A 2 -30.13 -0.90 1.67
N THR A 3 -30.15 -2.03 2.38
CA THR A 3 -29.25 -2.32 3.49
C THR A 3 -27.84 -2.29 2.95
N VAL A 4 -27.12 -1.20 3.21
CA VAL A 4 -25.69 -1.14 3.00
C VAL A 4 -25.11 -2.12 4.01
N LEU A 5 -24.91 -3.37 3.59
CA LEU A 5 -24.04 -4.33 4.25
C LEU A 5 -22.62 -3.78 4.08
N SER A 6 -22.32 -2.67 4.75
CA SER A 6 -20.95 -2.22 4.86
C SER A 6 -20.27 -3.27 5.72
N PHE A 7 -19.60 -4.20 5.05
CA PHE A 7 -18.77 -5.17 5.72
C PHE A 7 -17.84 -4.37 6.65
N PRO A 8 -17.68 -4.76 7.93
CA PRO A 8 -16.90 -3.97 8.88
C PRO A 8 -15.50 -3.62 8.36
N ALA A 9 -14.94 -4.47 7.49
CA ALA A 9 -13.67 -4.23 6.81
C ALA A 9 -13.71 -3.10 5.75
N GLN A 10 -14.80 -2.91 5.02
CA GLN A 10 -14.94 -1.84 4.03
C GLN A 10 -15.05 -0.46 4.70
N ALA A 11 -15.95 -0.32 5.68
CA ALA A 11 -16.07 0.92 6.46
C ALA A 11 -14.74 1.28 7.13
N ARG A 12 -14.04 0.27 7.67
CA ARG A 12 -12.71 0.45 8.26
C ARG A 12 -11.69 0.92 7.22
N ALA A 13 -11.67 0.33 6.04
CA ALA A 13 -10.77 0.73 4.96
C ALA A 13 -11.03 2.18 4.50
N GLU A 14 -12.29 2.61 4.43
CA GLU A 14 -12.66 3.99 4.10
C GLU A 14 -12.18 5.00 5.15
N GLU A 15 -12.34 4.68 6.44
CA GLU A 15 -11.84 5.49 7.57
C GLU A 15 -10.31 5.64 7.51
N LEU A 16 -9.60 4.54 7.29
CA LEU A 16 -8.14 4.52 7.23
C LEU A 16 -7.62 5.27 6.00
N ALA A 17 -8.27 5.08 4.84
CA ALA A 17 -7.92 5.79 3.63
C ALA A 17 -8.12 7.31 3.80
N SER A 18 -9.17 7.73 4.50
CA SER A 18 -9.43 9.15 4.81
C SER A 18 -8.35 9.78 5.70
N SER A 19 -7.62 8.96 6.45
CA SER A 19 -6.49 9.39 7.28
C SER A 19 -5.18 9.54 6.49
N LEU A 20 -5.13 9.02 5.26
CA LEU A 20 -3.99 9.15 4.35
C LEU A 20 -4.29 10.20 3.28
N GLU A 21 -3.41 11.17 3.14
CA GLU A 21 -3.56 12.23 2.13
C GLU A 21 -3.63 11.65 0.72
N ASP A 22 -4.61 12.13 -0.06
CA ASP A 22 -4.89 11.68 -1.42
C ASP A 22 -5.16 10.18 -1.60
N CYS A 23 -5.44 9.42 -0.53
CA CYS A 23 -5.79 8.01 -0.63
C CYS A 23 -7.31 7.81 -0.71
N ARG A 24 -7.76 6.93 -1.60
CA ARG A 24 -9.17 6.53 -1.71
C ARG A 24 -9.28 5.05 -1.91
N VAL A 25 -10.25 4.43 -1.24
CA VAL A 25 -10.68 3.07 -1.54
C VAL A 25 -11.90 3.10 -2.45
N LEU A 26 -12.02 2.11 -3.31
CA LEU A 26 -13.13 1.95 -4.25
C LEU A 26 -13.29 0.48 -4.60
N GLU A 27 -14.43 0.13 -5.18
CA GLU A 27 -14.62 -1.16 -5.83
C GLU A 27 -14.39 -1.03 -7.33
N VAL A 28 -13.72 -2.02 -7.90
CA VAL A 28 -13.41 -2.10 -9.32
C VAL A 28 -14.05 -3.37 -9.87
N SER A 29 -15.03 -3.17 -10.75
CA SER A 29 -15.63 -4.27 -11.50
C SER A 29 -14.78 -4.60 -12.73
N PHE A 30 -14.54 -5.89 -12.93
CA PHE A 30 -13.87 -6.44 -14.10
C PHE A 30 -14.90 -7.05 -15.04
N ALA A 31 -14.60 -7.08 -16.35
CA ALA A 31 -15.57 -7.46 -17.39
C ALA A 31 -16.26 -8.81 -17.15
N ASN A 32 -15.55 -9.77 -16.53
CA ASN A 32 -16.06 -11.12 -16.25
C ASN A 32 -15.75 -11.57 -14.81
N GLY A 33 -15.78 -10.67 -13.83
CA GLY A 33 -15.41 -11.01 -12.45
C GLY A 33 -16.24 -10.27 -11.41
N PRO A 34 -16.24 -10.77 -10.16
CA PRO A 34 -16.84 -10.05 -9.05
C PRO A 34 -16.15 -8.68 -8.88
N PRO A 35 -16.84 -7.68 -8.33
CA PRO A 35 -16.21 -6.43 -7.94
C PRO A 35 -15.11 -6.73 -6.93
N MET A 36 -13.92 -6.16 -7.17
CA MET A 36 -12.78 -6.32 -6.29
C MET A 36 -12.43 -4.98 -5.64
N PRO A 37 -12.10 -4.97 -4.34
CA PRO A 37 -11.72 -3.75 -3.65
C PRO A 37 -10.35 -3.28 -4.12
N ALA A 38 -10.17 -1.95 -4.15
CA ALA A 38 -8.96 -1.34 -4.66
C ALA A 38 -8.63 -0.01 -3.97
N ILE A 39 -7.35 0.31 -3.93
CA ILE A 39 -6.81 1.58 -3.43
C ILE A 39 -6.33 2.42 -4.63
N LYS A 40 -6.70 3.70 -4.65
CA LYS A 40 -6.31 4.68 -5.66
C LYS A 40 -5.78 5.96 -5.00
N GLY A 41 -4.83 6.61 -5.66
CA GLY A 41 -4.37 7.96 -5.31
C GLY A 41 -2.97 8.01 -4.71
N GLY A 42 -2.69 9.04 -3.88
CA GLY A 42 -1.38 9.48 -3.37
C GLY A 42 -0.61 8.50 -2.48
N CYS A 43 -1.08 7.26 -2.37
CA CYS A 43 -0.47 6.20 -1.57
C CYS A 43 0.63 5.41 -2.32
N PHE A 44 1.22 5.97 -3.38
CA PHE A 44 2.27 5.29 -4.15
C PHE A 44 3.50 4.94 -3.31
N GLN A 45 3.85 5.80 -2.34
CA GLN A 45 4.92 5.55 -1.37
C GLN A 45 4.70 4.27 -0.54
N PHE A 46 3.45 3.81 -0.43
CA PHE A 46 3.08 2.58 0.29
C PHE A 46 2.88 1.38 -0.64
N ALA A 47 3.23 1.48 -1.93
CA ALA A 47 3.03 0.40 -2.90
C ALA A 47 3.68 -0.92 -2.47
N THR A 48 4.87 -0.86 -1.85
CA THR A 48 5.55 -2.04 -1.30
C THR A 48 4.79 -2.66 -0.13
N VAL A 49 4.19 -1.82 0.72
CA VAL A 49 3.32 -2.28 1.82
C VAL A 49 2.10 -2.98 1.22
N PHE A 50 1.39 -2.33 0.30
CA PHE A 50 0.21 -2.92 -0.35
C PHE A 50 0.50 -4.27 -1.00
N LYS A 51 1.64 -4.40 -1.68
CA LYS A 51 2.08 -5.66 -2.28
C LYS A 51 2.31 -6.76 -1.25
N ALA A 52 2.84 -6.44 -0.07
CA ALA A 52 3.04 -7.41 1.02
C ALA A 52 1.71 -7.99 1.55
N PHE A 53 0.62 -7.23 1.44
CA PHE A 53 -0.75 -7.65 1.79
C PHE A 53 -1.54 -8.19 0.58
N GLY A 54 -0.86 -8.57 -0.50
CA GLY A 54 -1.51 -9.16 -1.68
C GLY A 54 -2.10 -8.16 -2.67
N GLY A 55 -1.86 -6.86 -2.48
CA GLY A 55 -2.28 -5.83 -3.42
C GLY A 55 -1.55 -5.93 -4.76
N GLN A 56 -2.30 -6.12 -5.83
CA GLN A 56 -1.78 -6.20 -7.20
C GLN A 56 -1.98 -4.88 -7.93
N TRP A 57 -0.92 -4.34 -8.51
CA TRP A 57 -1.03 -3.12 -9.30
C TRP A 57 -1.71 -3.37 -10.64
N ASN A 58 -2.84 -2.69 -10.87
CA ASN A 58 -3.54 -2.68 -12.13
C ASN A 58 -3.17 -1.43 -12.93
N HIS A 59 -2.32 -1.60 -13.95
CA HIS A 59 -1.86 -0.51 -14.81
C HIS A 59 -2.96 0.20 -15.58
N ALA A 60 -3.98 -0.54 -16.04
CA ALA A 60 -5.06 0.03 -16.86
C ALA A 60 -5.92 1.02 -16.07
N ARG A 61 -6.14 0.74 -14.79
CA ARG A 61 -6.95 1.58 -13.90
C ARG A 61 -6.15 2.44 -12.94
N LYS A 62 -4.83 2.23 -12.88
CA LYS A 62 -3.88 2.89 -11.97
C LYS A 62 -4.31 2.76 -10.50
N VAL A 63 -4.57 1.52 -10.07
CA VAL A 63 -5.02 1.18 -8.71
C VAL A 63 -4.34 -0.09 -8.20
N HIS A 64 -4.20 -0.21 -6.88
CA HIS A 64 -3.85 -1.47 -6.24
C HIS A 64 -5.14 -2.23 -5.95
N VAL A 65 -5.30 -3.40 -6.56
CA VAL A 65 -6.48 -4.25 -6.42
C VAL A 65 -6.18 -5.36 -5.43
N PHE A 66 -7.16 -5.70 -4.60
CA PHE A 66 -7.06 -6.72 -3.56
C PHE A 66 -8.16 -7.76 -3.75
N TYR A 67 -7.94 -8.94 -3.18
CA TYR A 67 -8.93 -10.01 -3.22
C TYR A 67 -10.13 -9.71 -2.30
N ASP A 68 -9.88 -9.10 -1.15
CA ASP A 68 -10.89 -8.84 -0.12
C ASP A 68 -10.63 -7.51 0.64
N TRP A 69 -11.68 -6.99 1.28
CA TRP A 69 -11.65 -5.73 2.01
C TRP A 69 -10.81 -5.77 3.29
N SER A 70 -10.61 -6.95 3.90
CA SER A 70 -9.80 -7.09 5.11
C SER A 70 -8.32 -6.87 4.79
N SER A 71 -7.86 -7.39 3.65
CA SER A 71 -6.52 -7.13 3.13
C SER A 71 -6.29 -5.64 2.84
N VAL A 72 -7.30 -4.93 2.31
CA VAL A 72 -7.24 -3.48 2.12
C VAL A 72 -7.06 -2.76 3.45
N ALA A 73 -7.94 -3.04 4.42
CA ALA A 73 -7.87 -2.41 5.74
C ALA A 73 -6.52 -2.66 6.42
N ALA A 74 -6.06 -3.92 6.47
CA ALA A 74 -4.77 -4.27 7.08
C ALA A 74 -3.59 -3.55 6.39
N SER A 75 -3.62 -3.44 5.06
CA SER A 75 -2.58 -2.76 4.30
C SER A 75 -2.55 -1.25 4.56
N LEU A 76 -3.71 -0.62 4.75
CA LEU A 76 -3.83 0.80 5.10
C LEU A 76 -3.40 1.06 6.55
N GLU A 77 -3.73 0.17 7.49
CA GLU A 77 -3.23 0.25 8.87
C GLU A 77 -1.70 0.16 8.90
N ALA A 78 -1.10 -0.75 8.13
CA ALA A 78 0.35 -0.85 8.01
C ALA A 78 0.97 0.41 7.37
N ALA A 79 0.33 0.98 6.35
CA ALA A 79 0.76 2.23 5.74
C ALA A 79 0.74 3.41 6.73
N LEU A 80 -0.32 3.52 7.54
CA LEU A 80 -0.43 4.55 8.58
C LEU A 80 0.61 4.39 9.69
N ARG A 81 0.89 3.15 10.12
CA ARG A 81 1.98 2.86 11.07
C ARG A 81 3.33 3.31 10.50
N ARG A 82 3.60 3.00 9.23
CA ARG A 82 4.84 3.42 8.56
C ARG A 82 4.93 4.93 8.36
N ARG A 83 3.81 5.63 8.18
CA ARG A 83 3.77 7.12 8.18
C ARG A 83 4.15 7.70 9.55
N GLY A 84 3.69 7.07 10.64
CA GLY A 84 4.07 7.46 12.00
C GLY A 84 5.53 7.17 12.34
N ASP A 85 6.10 6.11 11.77
CA ASP A 85 7.49 5.67 11.97
C ASP A 85 8.48 6.33 10.97
N GLY A 86 7.97 6.87 9.87
CA GLY A 86 8.69 7.39 8.70
C GLY A 86 9.51 8.67 8.91
N ALA A 87 9.83 9.06 10.14
CA ALA A 87 11.00 9.89 10.43
C ALA A 87 12.32 9.07 10.39
N GLY A 88 12.26 7.72 10.36
CA GLY A 88 13.44 6.85 10.48
C GLY A 88 13.87 6.08 9.23
N GLU A 89 13.06 5.99 8.17
CA GLU A 89 13.29 5.04 7.07
C GLU A 89 13.55 5.69 5.71
N LEU A 90 14.30 6.81 5.71
CA LEU A 90 15.03 7.28 4.52
C LEU A 90 16.52 6.89 4.56
N GLU A 91 17.01 6.24 5.62
CA GLU A 91 18.44 5.92 5.77
C GLU A 91 18.86 4.55 5.21
N GLN A 92 17.92 3.65 4.90
CA GLN A 92 18.29 2.32 4.38
C GLN A 92 18.70 2.30 2.89
N ASP A 93 18.49 3.38 2.13
CA ASP A 93 18.91 3.47 0.72
C ASP A 93 20.34 4.05 0.55
N ARG A 94 20.98 4.55 1.61
CA ARG A 94 22.38 5.05 1.56
C ARG A 94 23.43 4.05 2.03
N HIS A 95 23.04 2.88 2.56
CA HIS A 95 23.99 1.93 3.13
C HIS A 95 24.67 1.00 2.11
N TRP A 96 24.26 1.03 0.82
CA TRP A 96 24.89 0.19 -0.22
C TRP A 96 26.03 0.85 -1.02
N ALA A 97 26.49 2.05 -0.63
CA ALA A 97 27.61 2.73 -1.29
C ALA A 97 28.83 2.98 -0.38
N GLN A 98 29.01 2.18 0.68
CA GLN A 98 30.27 2.17 1.43
C GLN A 98 30.70 0.73 1.68
N ASP A 99 31.46 0.20 0.74
CA ASP A 99 32.42 -0.86 1.02
C ASP A 99 33.78 -0.19 1.32
N PRO A 100 34.20 -0.10 2.60
CA PRO A 100 35.54 0.33 2.96
C PRO A 100 36.47 -0.90 2.99
N GLY A 101 36.90 -1.33 1.80
CA GLY A 101 37.68 -2.56 1.60
C GLY A 101 39.09 -2.35 1.04
N THR A 102 39.89 -1.54 1.71
CA THR A 102 41.31 -1.80 2.04
C THR A 102 42.24 -2.50 1.02
N ARG A 103 43.20 -1.71 0.50
CA ARG A 103 44.64 -1.99 0.22
C ARG A 103 45.06 -3.32 -0.43
N ILE A 104 45.78 -3.20 -1.56
CA ILE A 104 47.11 -3.83 -1.74
C ILE A 104 48.07 -2.82 -2.39
N ARG A 105 49.15 -2.48 -1.68
CA ARG A 105 50.39 -1.88 -2.20
C ARG A 105 51.51 -2.88 -1.89
N ALA A 106 52.26 -3.28 -2.90
CA ALA A 106 53.63 -3.82 -2.92
C ALA A 106 53.72 -4.82 -4.09
N GLY A 107 54.71 -4.78 -4.98
CA GLY A 107 55.88 -3.91 -5.12
C GLY A 107 56.47 -4.11 -6.51
#